data_AF-H6BNZ0-F1
#
_entry.id   AF-H6BNZ0-F1
#
_cell.length_a   1.000
_cell.length_b   1.000
_cell.length_c   1.000
_cell.angle_alpha   90.00
_cell.angle_beta   90.00
_cell.angle_gamma   90.00
#
_symmetry.space_group_name_H-M   'P 1'
#
loop_
_entity.id
_entity.type
_entity.pdbx_description
1 polymer ?
#
loop_
_entity_poly.entity_id
_entity_poly.type
_entity_poly.pdbx_seq_one_letter_code
_entity_poly.pdbx_strand_id
1 'polypeptide(L)'
;MAGDYPRVLRKIAEGQSASIQDVKWAIRQCPAEILSALLDSGVDINQPINAWNPPPLALTFHDPQLTRLFLSKNADPNAQCRFDMTPLSVAVLEASLEIIQLLFDHGASCDYGQPLHWATRRSSADRLDVAQSLLLRGARINEIEYQSHPTSFQYCDFMALGTPLHGAAERGDAEMVEFLLNNGADATIRDTFGERAIERAARNNHPEVVRLLNN
;
A
#
# COMPACT_ATOMS: atom_id res chain seq x y z
N MET A 1 1.59 27.50 13.63
CA MET A 1 1.56 26.81 12.31
C MET A 1 2.40 27.50 11.23
N ALA A 2 3.39 28.33 11.56
CA ALA A 2 4.24 29.04 10.57
C ALA A 2 5.75 28.76 10.72
N GLY A 3 6.15 27.77 11.54
CA GLY A 3 7.55 27.58 11.94
C GLY A 3 8.42 26.90 10.88
N ASP A 4 7.89 25.91 10.16
CA ASP A 4 8.70 25.11 9.24
C ASP A 4 8.76 25.70 7.80
N TYR A 5 7.75 26.48 7.39
CA TYR A 5 7.74 27.10 6.04
C TYR A 5 8.92 28.05 5.80
N PRO A 6 9.22 29.02 6.70
CA PRO A 6 10.41 29.84 6.58
C PRO A 6 11.70 29.01 6.73
N ARG A 7 11.66 27.93 7.51
CA ARG A 7 12.83 27.08 7.77
C ARG A 7 13.28 26.33 6.52
N VAL A 8 12.34 25.74 5.78
CA VAL A 8 12.65 24.98 4.56
C VAL A 8 13.15 25.91 3.46
N LEU A 9 12.48 27.04 3.22
CA LEU A 9 12.95 28.02 2.24
C LEU A 9 14.32 28.61 2.61
N ARG A 10 14.57 28.85 3.90
CA ARG A 10 15.87 29.29 4.40
C ARG A 10 16.96 28.25 4.17
N LYS A 11 16.69 26.96 4.43
CA LYS A 11 17.64 25.87 4.15
C LYS A 11 18.02 25.82 2.68
N ILE A 12 17.04 25.89 1.78
CA ILE A 12 17.27 25.91 0.33
C ILE A 12 18.10 27.13 -0.06
N ALA A 13 17.75 28.33 0.45
CA ALA A 13 18.47 29.57 0.17
C ALA A 13 19.91 29.58 0.72
N GLU A 14 20.16 28.88 1.84
CA GLU A 14 21.48 28.72 2.46
C GLU A 14 22.30 27.58 1.84
N GLY A 15 21.78 26.89 0.81
CA GLY A 15 22.47 25.78 0.14
C GLY A 15 22.58 24.50 0.98
N GLN A 16 21.76 24.37 2.03
CA GLN A 16 21.72 23.16 2.86
C GLN A 16 20.87 22.09 2.16
N SER A 17 21.31 20.82 2.22
CA SER A 17 20.53 19.70 1.69
C SER A 17 19.17 19.60 2.39
N ALA A 18 18.10 19.64 1.61
CA ALA A 18 16.77 19.32 2.07
C ALA A 18 16.67 17.83 2.43
N SER A 19 15.80 17.50 3.37
CA SER A 19 15.58 16.12 3.83
C SER A 19 14.24 15.58 3.34
N ILE A 20 14.06 14.25 3.41
CA ILE A 20 12.79 13.60 3.11
C ILE A 20 11.64 14.09 4.00
N GLN A 21 11.95 14.56 5.21
CA GLN A 21 10.95 15.14 6.11
C GLN A 21 10.49 16.52 5.64
N ASP A 22 11.38 17.29 5.01
CA ASP A 22 11.00 18.58 4.42
C ASP A 22 10.06 18.35 3.22
N VAL A 23 10.30 17.29 2.41
CA VAL A 23 9.39 16.87 1.32
C VAL A 23 8.04 16.40 1.86
N LYS A 24 8.02 15.51 2.85
CA LYS A 24 6.77 15.05 3.51
C LYS A 24 5.94 16.22 4.02
N TRP A 25 6.59 17.19 4.65
CA TRP A 25 5.92 18.37 5.17
C TRP A 25 5.38 19.24 4.02
N ALA A 26 6.16 19.45 2.95
CA ALA A 26 5.78 20.26 1.81
C ALA A 26 4.56 19.70 1.06
N ILE A 27 4.44 18.37 0.88
CA ILE A 27 3.26 17.73 0.27
C ILE A 27 1.93 18.17 0.92
N ARG A 28 1.94 18.41 2.25
CA ARG A 28 0.73 18.72 3.01
C ARG A 28 0.41 20.21 3.08
N GLN A 29 1.38 21.08 2.85
CA GLN A 29 1.33 22.47 3.34
C GLN A 29 1.90 23.51 2.37
N CYS A 30 2.54 23.10 1.26
CA CYS A 30 3.22 24.02 0.35
C CYS A 30 2.53 24.15 -1.01
N PRO A 31 2.62 25.34 -1.63
CA PRO A 31 2.38 25.52 -3.07
C PRO A 31 3.28 24.61 -3.92
N ALA A 32 2.78 24.26 -5.12
CA ALA A 32 3.45 23.35 -6.04
C ALA A 32 4.86 23.82 -6.45
N GLU A 33 5.09 25.13 -6.50
CA GLU A 33 6.38 25.73 -6.87
C GLU A 33 7.48 25.42 -5.85
N ILE A 34 7.15 25.47 -4.56
CA ILE A 34 8.11 25.18 -3.48
C ILE A 34 8.41 23.69 -3.45
N LEU A 35 7.39 22.86 -3.65
CA LEU A 35 7.58 21.43 -3.75
C LEU A 35 8.46 21.08 -4.96
N SER A 36 8.24 21.69 -6.13
CA SER A 36 9.11 21.48 -7.29
C SER A 36 10.55 21.88 -6.98
N ALA A 37 10.78 23.05 -6.37
CA ALA A 37 12.11 23.50 -5.99
C ALA A 37 12.80 22.55 -5.00
N LEU A 38 12.04 21.96 -4.07
CA LEU A 38 12.53 20.93 -3.16
C LEU A 38 12.93 19.64 -3.89
N LEU A 39 12.10 19.18 -4.82
CA LEU A 39 12.39 17.99 -5.64
C LEU A 39 13.63 18.23 -6.53
N ASP A 40 13.83 19.46 -6.98
CA ASP A 40 15.00 19.87 -7.79
C ASP A 40 16.28 20.06 -6.96
N SER A 41 16.19 20.09 -5.63
CA SER A 41 17.35 20.28 -4.74
C SER A 41 18.21 19.02 -4.54
N GLY A 42 17.88 17.92 -5.22
CA GLY A 42 18.63 16.66 -5.17
C GLY A 42 18.28 15.76 -3.97
N VAL A 43 17.10 15.96 -3.35
CA VAL A 43 16.60 15.04 -2.32
C VAL A 43 16.36 13.67 -2.95
N ASP A 44 16.82 12.61 -2.30
CA ASP A 44 16.46 11.25 -2.68
C ASP A 44 14.99 10.97 -2.33
N ILE A 45 14.10 11.17 -3.30
CA ILE A 45 12.65 10.97 -3.16
C ILE A 45 12.24 9.50 -3.12
N ASN A 46 13.19 8.58 -3.31
CA ASN A 46 12.97 7.13 -3.22
C ASN A 46 13.38 6.57 -1.85
N GLN A 47 13.92 7.42 -0.96
CA GLN A 47 14.15 7.04 0.42
C GLN A 47 12.81 6.93 1.18
N PRO A 48 12.59 5.87 1.97
CA PRO A 48 11.41 5.77 2.81
C PRO A 48 11.40 6.85 3.88
N ILE A 49 10.21 7.38 4.18
CA ILE A 49 10.03 8.42 5.19
C ILE A 49 10.42 7.91 6.58
N ASN A 50 10.07 6.66 6.88
CA ASN A 50 10.46 5.91 8.08
C ASN A 50 10.21 4.42 7.86
N ALA A 51 10.36 3.60 8.90
CA ALA A 51 10.18 2.15 8.81
C ALA A 51 8.80 1.73 8.26
N TRP A 52 7.74 2.49 8.58
CA TRP A 52 6.34 2.19 8.30
C TRP A 52 5.74 3.04 7.16
N ASN A 53 6.50 3.96 6.60
CA ASN A 53 6.00 4.84 5.56
C ASN A 53 6.90 4.70 4.33
N PRO A 54 6.33 4.26 3.18
CA PRO A 54 7.06 4.28 1.92
C PRO A 54 7.52 5.69 1.55
N PRO A 55 8.30 5.81 0.46
CA PRO A 55 8.75 7.11 -0.01
C PRO A 55 7.60 8.08 -0.31
N PRO A 56 7.87 9.41 -0.38
CA PRO A 56 6.82 10.42 -0.40
C PRO A 56 5.79 10.34 -1.53
N LEU A 57 6.06 9.62 -2.62
CA LEU A 57 5.04 9.28 -3.63
C LEU A 57 3.80 8.63 -2.99
N ALA A 58 3.97 7.85 -1.92
CA ALA A 58 2.86 7.26 -1.18
C ALA A 58 1.94 8.28 -0.49
N LEU A 59 2.33 9.55 -0.38
CA LEU A 59 1.55 10.61 0.25
C LEU A 59 0.73 11.44 -0.77
N THR A 60 0.88 11.17 -2.07
CA THR A 60 0.21 11.94 -3.13
C THR A 60 -1.12 11.32 -3.57
N PHE A 61 -1.58 10.28 -2.86
CA PHE A 61 -2.72 9.43 -3.22
C PHE A 61 -4.09 10.12 -3.29
N HIS A 62 -4.18 11.39 -2.90
CA HIS A 62 -5.39 12.22 -3.05
C HIS A 62 -5.34 13.15 -4.26
N ASP A 63 -4.18 13.31 -4.89
CA ASP A 63 -3.95 14.29 -5.96
C ASP A 63 -3.23 13.62 -7.15
N PRO A 64 -3.97 13.35 -8.25
CA PRO A 64 -3.37 12.79 -9.46
C PRO A 64 -2.30 13.68 -10.07
N GLN A 65 -2.42 15.01 -10.01
CA GLN A 65 -1.43 15.93 -10.57
C GLN A 65 -0.15 15.90 -9.75
N LEU A 66 -0.27 15.86 -8.43
CA LEU A 66 0.88 15.71 -7.55
C LEU A 66 1.57 14.36 -7.75
N THR A 67 0.79 13.29 -7.93
CA THR A 67 1.33 11.97 -8.26
C THR A 67 2.11 12.00 -9.57
N ARG A 68 1.57 12.63 -10.62
CA ARG A 68 2.29 12.84 -11.90
C ARG A 68 3.57 13.65 -11.71
N LEU A 69 3.56 14.69 -10.87
CA LEU A 69 4.75 15.48 -10.58
C LEU A 69 5.87 14.60 -9.97
N PHE A 70 5.56 13.79 -8.95
CA PHE A 70 6.56 12.90 -8.35
C PHE A 70 7.10 11.87 -9.35
N LEU A 71 6.22 11.24 -10.11
CA LEU A 71 6.61 10.28 -11.15
C LEU A 71 7.49 10.93 -12.24
N SER A 72 7.19 12.17 -12.62
CA SER A 72 8.03 12.95 -13.57
C SER A 72 9.42 13.29 -13.03
N LYS A 73 9.61 13.23 -11.71
CA LYS A 73 10.88 13.44 -11.01
C LYS A 73 11.58 12.12 -10.65
N ASN A 74 11.24 11.02 -11.35
CA ASN A 74 11.80 9.67 -11.14
C ASN A 74 11.49 9.08 -9.76
N ALA A 75 10.32 9.39 -9.19
CA ALA A 75 9.83 8.65 -8.04
C ALA A 75 9.54 7.20 -8.47
N ASP A 76 10.14 6.24 -7.79
CA ASP A 76 9.99 4.81 -8.04
C ASP A 76 8.73 4.30 -7.32
N PRO A 77 7.70 3.84 -8.06
CA PRO A 77 6.49 3.29 -7.44
C PRO A 77 6.73 1.96 -6.71
N ASN A 78 7.89 1.33 -6.90
CA ASN A 78 8.29 0.09 -6.23
C ASN A 78 9.19 0.31 -5.02
N ALA A 79 9.60 1.53 -4.72
CA ALA A 79 10.49 1.78 -3.60
C ALA A 79 9.79 1.48 -2.26
N GLN A 80 10.40 0.59 -1.47
CA GLN A 80 9.82 0.00 -0.26
C GLN A 80 10.24 0.73 1.01
N CYS A 81 9.39 0.71 2.04
CA CYS A 81 9.83 0.93 3.41
C CYS A 81 10.32 -0.38 4.06
N ARG A 82 10.76 -0.30 5.31
CA ARG A 82 11.28 -1.48 6.06
C ARG A 82 10.27 -2.63 6.17
N PHE A 83 8.97 -2.32 6.10
CA PHE A 83 7.89 -3.29 6.19
C PHE A 83 7.32 -3.67 4.83
N ASP A 84 8.14 -3.70 3.77
CA ASP A 84 7.76 -4.09 2.40
C ASP A 84 6.71 -3.17 1.72
N MET A 85 6.09 -2.22 2.43
CA MET A 85 5.08 -1.34 1.82
C MET A 85 5.69 -0.42 0.76
N THR A 86 4.96 -0.25 -0.34
CA THR A 86 5.28 0.62 -1.48
C THR A 86 4.25 1.75 -1.62
N PRO A 87 4.50 2.76 -2.47
CA PRO A 87 3.47 3.70 -2.89
C PRO A 87 2.19 3.02 -3.42
N LEU A 88 2.32 1.90 -4.14
CA LEU A 88 1.17 1.12 -4.61
C LEU A 88 0.36 0.52 -3.45
N SER A 89 0.99 0.02 -2.39
CA SER A 89 0.29 -0.49 -1.19
C SER A 89 -0.66 0.55 -0.61
N VAL A 90 -0.19 1.77 -0.43
CA VAL A 90 -0.98 2.89 0.12
C VAL A 90 -2.07 3.32 -0.87
N ALA A 91 -1.73 3.37 -2.16
CA ALA A 91 -2.70 3.74 -3.19
C ALA A 91 -3.85 2.73 -3.30
N VAL A 92 -3.56 1.42 -3.20
CA VAL A 92 -4.60 0.39 -3.19
C VAL A 92 -5.53 0.54 -1.99
N LEU A 93 -5.02 0.92 -0.83
CA LEU A 93 -5.86 1.10 0.36
C LEU A 93 -6.80 2.30 0.23
N GLU A 94 -6.30 3.45 -0.25
CA GLU A 94 -6.98 4.75 -0.09
C GLU A 94 -7.19 5.56 -1.38
N ALA A 95 -6.41 5.34 -2.45
CA ALA A 95 -6.45 6.17 -3.65
C ALA A 95 -7.62 5.84 -4.58
N SER A 96 -7.86 6.70 -5.56
CA SER A 96 -8.75 6.39 -6.70
C SER A 96 -8.12 5.37 -7.66
N LEU A 97 -8.97 4.69 -8.43
CA LEU A 97 -8.52 3.79 -9.49
C LEU A 97 -7.62 4.49 -10.52
N GLU A 98 -7.82 5.79 -10.78
CA GLU A 98 -6.95 6.59 -11.65
C GLU A 98 -5.50 6.62 -11.15
N ILE A 99 -5.28 6.85 -9.85
CA ILE A 99 -3.94 6.90 -9.28
C ILE A 99 -3.29 5.52 -9.28
N ILE A 100 -4.07 4.48 -8.99
CA ILE A 100 -3.58 3.09 -9.06
C ILE A 100 -3.14 2.76 -10.50
N GLN A 101 -3.94 3.12 -11.51
CA GLN A 101 -3.59 2.96 -12.92
C GLN A 101 -2.34 3.77 -13.29
N LEU A 102 -2.25 5.02 -12.82
CA LEU A 102 -1.10 5.88 -13.07
C LEU A 102 0.21 5.29 -12.53
N LEU A 103 0.19 4.70 -11.33
CA LEU A 103 1.35 4.00 -10.76
C LEU A 103 1.74 2.80 -11.62
N PHE A 104 0.76 2.03 -12.08
CA PHE A 104 1.02 0.91 -12.98
C PHE A 104 1.60 1.33 -14.34
N ASP A 105 1.12 2.43 -14.90
CA ASP A 105 1.66 3.00 -16.15
C ASP A 105 3.12 3.43 -16.00
N HIS A 106 3.58 3.68 -14.77
CA HIS A 106 4.96 4.01 -14.42
C HIS A 106 5.74 2.82 -13.83
N GLY A 107 5.26 1.59 -14.04
CA GLY A 107 6.02 0.38 -13.73
C GLY A 107 5.87 -0.14 -12.29
N ALA A 108 4.82 0.25 -11.57
CA ALA A 108 4.49 -0.40 -10.31
C ALA A 108 4.28 -1.91 -10.51
N SER A 109 4.87 -2.73 -9.65
CA SER A 109 4.74 -4.19 -9.64
C SER A 109 3.92 -4.66 -8.44
N CYS A 110 3.28 -5.82 -8.58
CA CYS A 110 2.64 -6.52 -7.48
C CYS A 110 3.59 -7.47 -6.71
N ASP A 111 4.87 -7.55 -7.11
CA ASP A 111 5.88 -8.39 -6.46
C ASP A 111 6.29 -7.90 -5.06
N TYR A 112 6.00 -6.63 -4.74
CA TYR A 112 6.38 -5.96 -3.51
C TYR A 112 5.16 -5.32 -2.86
N GLY A 113 5.18 -5.14 -1.54
CA GLY A 113 4.16 -4.39 -0.81
C GLY A 113 2.78 -5.02 -0.77
N GLN A 114 2.63 -6.23 -1.30
CA GLN A 114 1.48 -7.12 -1.11
C GLN A 114 0.13 -6.43 -1.39
N PRO A 115 -0.03 -5.78 -2.56
CA PRO A 115 -1.19 -4.93 -2.83
C PRO A 115 -2.52 -5.68 -2.71
N LEU A 116 -2.56 -6.98 -2.98
CA LEU A 116 -3.79 -7.76 -2.87
C LEU A 116 -4.28 -7.89 -1.41
N HIS A 117 -3.37 -8.01 -0.43
CA HIS A 117 -3.71 -7.96 1.00
C HIS A 117 -4.26 -6.57 1.41
N TRP A 118 -3.76 -5.50 0.79
CA TRP A 118 -4.31 -4.15 1.01
C TRP A 118 -5.69 -3.98 0.36
N ALA A 119 -5.92 -4.60 -0.79
CA ALA A 119 -7.22 -4.57 -1.47
C ALA A 119 -8.34 -5.20 -0.62
N THR A 120 -8.04 -6.24 0.17
CA THR A 120 -9.03 -6.83 1.10
C THR A 120 -9.35 -5.92 2.29
N ARG A 121 -8.48 -4.94 2.60
CA ARG A 121 -8.67 -3.95 3.68
C ARG A 121 -9.32 -2.65 3.19
N ARG A 122 -9.37 -2.44 1.86
CA ARG A 122 -10.04 -1.30 1.22
C ARG A 122 -11.54 -1.31 1.53
N SER A 123 -12.08 -0.14 1.89
CA SER A 123 -13.51 0.01 2.23
C SER A 123 -14.35 0.62 1.10
N SER A 124 -13.71 1.08 0.03
CA SER A 124 -14.37 1.65 -1.14
C SER A 124 -15.11 0.58 -1.97
N ALA A 125 -16.18 1.00 -2.64
CA ALA A 125 -17.02 0.10 -3.45
C ALA A 125 -16.27 -0.54 -4.64
N ASP A 126 -15.20 0.10 -5.12
CA ASP A 126 -14.33 -0.36 -6.22
C ASP A 126 -13.31 -1.43 -5.80
N ARG A 127 -13.37 -1.95 -4.56
CA ARG A 127 -12.37 -2.91 -4.04
C ARG A 127 -12.24 -4.18 -4.89
N LEU A 128 -13.32 -4.67 -5.48
CA LEU A 128 -13.28 -5.84 -6.37
C LEU A 128 -12.63 -5.50 -7.71
N ASP A 129 -12.91 -4.32 -8.28
CA ASP A 129 -12.27 -3.86 -9.51
C ASP A 129 -10.76 -3.67 -9.32
N VAL A 130 -10.37 -3.12 -8.17
CA VAL A 130 -8.96 -3.01 -7.78
C VAL A 130 -8.34 -4.39 -7.63
N ALA A 131 -8.96 -5.30 -6.88
CA ALA A 131 -8.45 -6.67 -6.71
C ALA A 131 -8.31 -7.41 -8.06
N GLN A 132 -9.28 -7.26 -8.97
CA GLN A 132 -9.22 -7.81 -10.31
C GLN A 132 -8.05 -7.25 -11.12
N SER A 133 -7.83 -5.94 -11.06
CA SER A 133 -6.68 -5.29 -11.72
C SER A 133 -5.34 -5.81 -11.19
N LEU A 134 -5.24 -6.04 -9.87
CA LEU A 134 -4.05 -6.60 -9.23
C LEU A 134 -3.78 -8.04 -9.69
N LEU A 135 -4.81 -8.89 -9.73
CA LEU A 135 -4.67 -10.27 -10.20
C LEU A 135 -4.24 -10.34 -11.67
N LEU A 136 -4.80 -9.49 -12.53
CA LEU A 136 -4.38 -9.38 -13.94
C LEU A 136 -2.92 -8.96 -14.10
N ARG A 137 -2.36 -8.28 -13.09
CA ARG A 137 -0.96 -7.83 -13.04
C ARG A 137 -0.04 -8.75 -12.24
N GLY A 138 -0.51 -9.98 -11.95
CA GLY A 138 0.32 -11.02 -11.36
C GLY A 138 0.39 -11.00 -9.83
N ALA A 139 -0.51 -10.31 -9.14
CA ALA A 139 -0.59 -10.39 -7.69
C ALA A 139 -0.84 -11.84 -7.22
N ARG A 140 -0.08 -12.27 -6.21
CA ARG A 140 -0.11 -13.66 -5.73
C ARG A 140 -1.30 -13.88 -4.80
N ILE A 141 -2.29 -14.62 -5.28
CA ILE A 141 -3.55 -14.85 -4.57
C ILE A 141 -3.43 -15.72 -3.30
N ASN A 142 -2.41 -16.60 -3.26
CA ASN A 142 -2.22 -17.59 -2.21
C ASN A 142 -1.00 -17.31 -1.32
N GLU A 143 -0.35 -16.16 -1.47
CA GLU A 143 0.81 -15.81 -0.64
C GLU A 143 0.37 -15.34 0.74
N ILE A 144 1.07 -15.81 1.78
CA ILE A 144 0.86 -15.34 3.16
C ILE A 144 1.49 -13.94 3.30
N GLU A 145 0.84 -13.05 4.07
CA GLU A 145 1.36 -11.71 4.35
C GLU A 145 2.81 -11.79 4.88
N TYR A 146 3.68 -10.94 4.31
CA TYR A 146 5.13 -10.90 4.46
C TYR A 146 5.93 -12.19 4.19
N GLN A 147 5.35 -13.25 3.59
CA GLN A 147 6.05 -14.51 3.38
C GLN A 147 7.37 -14.36 2.60
N SER A 148 7.40 -13.49 1.59
CA SER A 148 8.61 -13.17 0.82
C SER A 148 9.51 -12.10 1.47
N HIS A 149 9.15 -11.56 2.65
CA HIS A 149 9.90 -10.50 3.34
C HIS A 149 10.21 -10.87 4.81
N PRO A 150 11.29 -11.64 5.08
CA PRO A 150 11.56 -12.26 6.38
C PRO A 150 11.62 -11.29 7.56
N THR A 151 12.11 -10.06 7.35
CA THR A 151 12.13 -9.04 8.42
C THR A 151 10.71 -8.67 8.83
N SER A 152 9.83 -8.37 7.87
CA SER A 152 8.43 -8.04 8.19
C SER A 152 7.72 -9.22 8.80
N PHE A 153 7.93 -10.43 8.25
CA PHE A 153 7.34 -11.66 8.75
C PHE A 153 7.63 -11.86 10.23
N GLN A 154 8.91 -11.79 10.64
CA GLN A 154 9.31 -11.94 12.05
C GLN A 154 8.72 -10.85 12.96
N TYR A 155 8.63 -9.61 12.49
CA TYR A 155 8.07 -8.53 13.28
C TYR A 155 6.55 -8.60 13.41
N CYS A 156 5.84 -9.14 12.42
CA CYS A 156 4.38 -9.12 12.35
C CYS A 156 3.72 -10.50 12.57
N ASP A 157 4.49 -11.56 12.80
CA ASP A 157 3.97 -12.93 13.00
C ASP A 157 2.90 -13.03 14.10
N PHE A 158 3.02 -12.21 15.15
CA PHE A 158 2.06 -12.12 16.25
C PHE A 158 0.65 -11.65 15.83
N MET A 159 0.48 -11.17 14.59
CA MET A 159 -0.79 -10.68 14.05
C MET A 159 -1.62 -11.77 13.34
N ALA A 160 -1.18 -13.03 13.36
CA ALA A 160 -1.70 -14.09 12.50
C ALA A 160 -1.57 -13.67 11.02
N LEU A 161 -0.40 -13.88 10.41
CA LEU A 161 -0.20 -13.54 8.99
C LEU A 161 -0.88 -14.59 8.12
N GLY A 162 -1.74 -14.16 7.20
CA GLY A 162 -2.55 -15.04 6.37
C GLY A 162 -2.56 -14.64 4.89
N THR A 163 -3.29 -15.40 4.09
CA THR A 163 -3.54 -15.06 2.67
C THR A 163 -4.57 -13.94 2.55
N PRO A 164 -4.74 -13.31 1.38
CA PRO A 164 -5.84 -12.37 1.14
C PRO A 164 -7.21 -12.95 1.53
N LEU A 165 -7.42 -14.26 1.33
CA LEU A 165 -8.65 -14.94 1.73
C LEU A 165 -8.87 -14.90 3.26
N HIS A 166 -7.81 -15.01 4.06
CA HIS A 166 -7.90 -14.85 5.52
C HIS A 166 -8.32 -13.42 5.90
N GLY A 167 -7.75 -12.41 5.24
CA GLY A 167 -8.09 -10.99 5.48
C GLY A 167 -9.54 -10.66 5.11
N ALA A 168 -10.03 -11.17 3.97
CA ALA A 168 -11.43 -11.03 3.57
C ALA A 168 -12.36 -11.76 4.55
N ALA A 169 -11.98 -12.96 5.00
CA ALA A 169 -12.76 -13.75 5.93
C ALA A 169 -12.84 -13.15 7.34
N GLU A 170 -11.74 -12.57 7.84
CA GLU A 170 -11.67 -11.85 9.11
C GLU A 170 -12.53 -10.58 9.13
N ARG A 171 -12.75 -9.96 7.97
CA ARG A 171 -13.59 -8.76 7.83
C ARG A 171 -15.06 -9.08 7.55
N GLY A 172 -15.38 -10.35 7.29
CA GLY A 172 -16.73 -10.76 6.90
C GLY A 172 -17.13 -10.29 5.51
N ASP A 173 -16.17 -9.99 4.63
CA ASP A 173 -16.42 -9.48 3.28
C ASP A 173 -16.77 -10.64 2.34
N ALA A 174 -18.05 -11.04 2.36
CA ALA A 174 -18.57 -12.17 1.59
C ALA A 174 -18.31 -12.03 0.07
N GLU A 175 -18.46 -10.83 -0.50
CA GLU A 175 -18.21 -10.57 -1.91
C GLU A 175 -16.73 -10.74 -2.27
N MET A 176 -15.82 -10.23 -1.42
CA MET A 176 -14.37 -10.42 -1.64
C MET A 176 -13.96 -11.89 -1.46
N VAL A 177 -14.57 -12.61 -0.51
CA VAL A 177 -14.34 -14.05 -0.33
C VAL A 177 -14.75 -14.82 -1.59
N GLU A 178 -15.96 -14.59 -2.09
CA GLU A 178 -16.44 -15.23 -3.32
C GLU A 178 -15.57 -14.87 -4.52
N PHE A 179 -15.20 -13.59 -4.66
CA PHE A 179 -14.29 -13.12 -5.69
C PHE A 179 -12.93 -13.85 -5.65
N LEU A 180 -12.31 -13.97 -4.48
CA LEU A 180 -11.02 -14.63 -4.32
C LEU A 180 -11.11 -16.13 -4.63
N LEU A 181 -12.17 -16.82 -4.15
CA LEU A 181 -12.40 -18.23 -4.44
C LEU A 181 -12.58 -18.48 -5.95
N ASN A 182 -13.38 -17.64 -6.61
CA ASN A 182 -13.60 -17.72 -8.06
C ASN A 182 -12.32 -17.46 -8.88
N ASN A 183 -11.34 -16.78 -8.31
CA ASN A 183 -10.04 -16.53 -8.92
C ASN A 183 -8.93 -17.51 -8.46
N GLY A 184 -9.28 -18.59 -7.76
CA GLY A 184 -8.35 -19.67 -7.41
C GLY A 184 -7.66 -19.52 -6.06
N ALA A 185 -8.25 -18.78 -5.12
CA ALA A 185 -7.76 -18.76 -3.74
C ALA A 185 -7.94 -20.13 -3.08
N ASP A 186 -6.88 -20.61 -2.43
CA ASP A 186 -6.85 -21.89 -1.73
C ASP A 186 -7.31 -21.73 -0.28
N ALA A 187 -8.54 -22.17 0.00
CA ALA A 187 -9.15 -22.17 1.33
C ALA A 187 -8.56 -23.21 2.30
N THR A 188 -7.61 -24.05 1.86
CA THR A 188 -6.93 -25.04 2.71
C THR A 188 -5.67 -24.50 3.38
N ILE A 189 -5.13 -23.37 2.89
CA ILE A 189 -3.95 -22.72 3.47
C ILE A 189 -4.23 -22.33 4.92
N ARG A 190 -3.24 -22.59 5.77
CA ARG A 190 -3.23 -22.19 7.17
C ARG A 190 -2.36 -20.95 7.35
N ASP A 191 -2.84 -20.02 8.16
CA ASP A 191 -2.08 -18.85 8.60
C ASP A 191 -0.99 -19.22 9.62
N THR A 192 -0.28 -18.22 10.14
CA THR A 192 0.81 -18.46 11.10
C THR A 192 0.36 -18.96 12.46
N PHE A 193 -0.93 -18.89 12.79
CA PHE A 193 -1.52 -19.50 14.00
C PHE A 193 -2.10 -20.89 13.72
N GLY A 194 -1.98 -21.36 12.48
CA GLY A 194 -2.51 -22.64 12.05
C GLY A 194 -4.01 -22.58 11.72
N GLU A 195 -4.63 -21.41 11.68
CA GLU A 195 -6.04 -21.25 11.34
C GLU A 195 -6.25 -21.22 9.82
N ARG A 196 -7.34 -21.80 9.33
CA ARG A 196 -7.86 -21.59 7.97
C ARG A 196 -8.72 -20.34 7.92
N ALA A 197 -8.97 -19.82 6.71
CA ALA A 197 -9.85 -18.66 6.51
C ALA A 197 -11.25 -18.84 7.15
N ILE A 198 -11.81 -20.05 7.10
CA ILE A 198 -13.11 -20.38 7.73
C ILE A 198 -13.06 -20.26 9.26
N GLU A 199 -11.96 -20.63 9.88
CA GLU A 199 -11.76 -20.56 11.34
C GLU A 199 -11.67 -19.09 11.79
N ARG A 200 -10.99 -18.22 11.01
CA ARG A 200 -11.02 -16.77 11.23
C ARG A 200 -12.42 -16.16 11.09
N ALA A 201 -13.16 -16.55 10.06
CA ALA A 201 -14.54 -16.07 9.88
C ALA A 201 -15.43 -16.47 11.06
N ALA A 202 -15.29 -17.71 11.56
CA ALA A 202 -16.01 -18.18 12.73
C ALA A 202 -15.62 -17.41 14.00
N ARG A 203 -14.32 -17.20 14.22
CA ARG A 203 -13.79 -16.46 15.38
C ARG A 203 -14.27 -15.01 15.43
N ASN A 204 -14.42 -14.36 14.27
CA ASN A 204 -14.91 -12.98 14.14
C ASN A 204 -16.43 -12.87 13.93
N ASN A 205 -17.17 -13.97 14.07
CA ASN A 205 -18.64 -14.01 13.99
C ASN A 205 -19.20 -13.59 12.62
N HIS A 206 -18.65 -14.13 11.54
CA HIS A 206 -19.09 -13.91 10.15
C HIS A 206 -19.73 -15.19 9.55
N PRO A 207 -20.98 -15.54 9.94
CA PRO A 207 -21.61 -16.81 9.57
C PRO A 207 -21.86 -16.96 8.06
N GLU A 208 -22.07 -15.86 7.33
CA GLU A 208 -22.22 -15.88 5.88
C GLU A 208 -20.93 -16.35 5.19
N VAL A 209 -19.79 -15.80 5.58
CA VAL A 209 -18.48 -16.24 5.08
C VAL A 209 -18.18 -17.69 5.47
N VAL A 210 -18.53 -18.11 6.69
CA VAL A 210 -18.38 -19.52 7.10
C VAL A 210 -19.15 -20.44 6.18
N ARG A 211 -20.38 -20.07 5.77
CA ARG A 211 -21.16 -20.86 4.79
C ARG A 211 -20.48 -20.90 3.42
N LEU A 212 -19.98 -19.76 2.94
CA LEU A 212 -19.26 -19.70 1.65
C LEU A 212 -18.02 -20.60 1.63
N LEU A 213 -17.25 -20.62 2.72
CA LEU A 213 -16.01 -21.40 2.82
C LEU A 213 -16.21 -22.88 3.17
N ASN A 214 -17.44 -23.28 3.53
CA ASN A 214 -17.78 -24.66 3.86
C ASN A 214 -18.41 -25.42 2.69
N ASN A 215 -18.78 -24.70 1.63
CA ASN A 215 -19.28 -25.27 0.36
C ASN A 215 -18.12 -25.62 -0.56
#